data_AF-A0A373VSX2-F1
#
_entry.id   AF-A0A373VSX2-F1
#
_cell.length_a   1.000
_cell.length_b   1.000
_cell.length_c   1.000
_cell.angle_alpha   90.00
_cell.angle_beta   90.00
_cell.angle_gamma   90.00
#
_symmetry.space_group_name_H-M   'P 1'
#
loop_
_entity.id
_entity.type
_entity.pdbx_description
1 polymer ?
#
loop_
_entity_poly.entity_id
_entity_poly.type
_entity_poly.pdbx_seq_one_letter_code
_entity_poly.pdbx_strand_id
1 'polypeptide(L)'
;CSNFTVLADKGYVGERLMQEMQEQNICLFALKRSNSKENWTKSVRQLIFKQRRRVETVFSQLTGQLNAERVLAKSFQGLCT
;
A
#
# COMPACT_ATOMS: atom_id res chain seq x y z
N CYS A 1 -15.98 -12.84 -3.99
CA CYS A 1 -14.91 -11.83 -4.08
C CYS A 1 -15.46 -10.65 -4.85
N SER A 2 -15.32 -9.45 -4.28
CA SER A 2 -15.84 -8.20 -4.84
C SER A 2 -15.09 -7.73 -6.08
N ASN A 3 -15.68 -6.75 -6.79
CA ASN A 3 -15.09 -6.12 -7.98
C ASN A 3 -13.80 -5.32 -7.70
N PHE A 4 -13.52 -4.99 -6.44
CA PHE A 4 -12.37 -4.17 -6.06
C PHE A 4 -11.55 -4.84 -4.96
N THR A 5 -10.26 -5.03 -5.23
CA THR A 5 -9.31 -5.65 -4.30
C THR A 5 -8.20 -4.66 -3.97
N VAL A 6 -8.00 -4.41 -2.67
CA VAL A 6 -6.98 -3.50 -2.14
C VAL A 6 -5.90 -4.31 -1.44
N LEU A 7 -4.66 -4.16 -1.88
CA LEU A 7 -3.49 -4.67 -1.16
C LEU A 7 -3.02 -3.59 -0.19
N ALA A 8 -3.14 -3.84 1.10
CA ALA A 8 -2.81 -2.87 2.13
C ALA A 8 -1.58 -3.29 2.95
N ASP A 9 -0.92 -2.29 3.51
CA ASP A 9 0.25 -2.52 4.35
C ASP A 9 -0.13 -3.19 5.69
N LYS A 10 0.87 -3.68 6.41
CA LYS A 10 0.73 -4.31 7.72
C LYS A 10 0.02 -3.42 8.75
N GLY A 11 0.05 -2.10 8.61
CA GLY A 11 -0.66 -1.16 9.49
C GLY A 11 -2.20 -1.22 9.40
N TYR A 12 -2.74 -1.79 8.32
CA TYR A 12 -4.18 -1.72 8.00
C TYR A 12 -4.98 -2.98 8.40
N VAL A 13 -4.47 -3.78 9.34
CA VAL A 13 -5.15 -4.99 9.87
C VAL A 13 -6.20 -4.70 10.95
N GLY A 14 -6.66 -3.45 11.09
CA GLY A 14 -7.67 -3.09 12.10
C GLY A 14 -9.03 -3.71 11.79
N GLU A 15 -9.67 -4.33 12.78
CA GLU A 15 -10.96 -5.01 12.62
C GLU A 15 -12.05 -4.07 12.09
N ARG A 16 -12.13 -2.85 12.63
CA ARG A 16 -13.06 -1.82 12.18
C ARG A 16 -12.89 -1.49 10.69
N LEU A 17 -11.65 -1.32 10.24
CA LEU A 17 -11.36 -1.02 8.83
C LEU A 17 -11.74 -2.19 7.93
N MET A 18 -11.44 -3.43 8.35
CA MET A 18 -11.83 -4.62 7.59
C MET A 18 -13.36 -4.72 7.45
N GLN A 19 -14.10 -4.40 8.52
CA GLN A 19 -15.56 -4.40 8.50
C GLN A 19 -16.13 -3.31 7.58
N GLU A 20 -15.64 -2.06 7.70
CA GLU A 20 -16.05 -0.95 6.83
C GLU A 20 -15.77 -1.26 5.34
N MET A 21 -14.62 -1.86 5.03
CA MET A 21 -14.29 -2.29 3.66
C MET A 21 -15.20 -3.41 3.17
N GLN A 22 -15.56 -4.36 4.05
CA GLN A 22 -16.46 -5.44 3.69
C GLN A 22 -17.88 -4.94 3.40
N GLU A 23 -18.38 -3.97 4.18
CA GLU A 23 -19.66 -3.29 3.94
C GLU A 23 -19.69 -2.58 2.58
N GLN A 24 -18.55 -2.05 2.14
CA GLN A 24 -18.37 -1.39 0.83
C GLN A 24 -18.15 -2.39 -0.32
N ASN A 25 -18.23 -3.71 -0.08
CA ASN A 25 -17.81 -4.73 -1.04
C ASN A 25 -16.38 -4.50 -1.55
N ILE A 26 -15.42 -4.22 -0.67
CA ILE A 26 -14.00 -4.10 -0.99
C ILE A 26 -13.23 -5.24 -0.33
N CYS A 27 -12.42 -5.95 -1.11
CA CYS A 27 -11.59 -7.03 -0.59
C CYS A 27 -10.25 -6.46 -0.14
N LEU A 28 -10.07 -6.30 1.18
CA LEU A 28 -8.83 -5.80 1.77
C LEU A 28 -7.88 -6.95 2.11
N PHE A 29 -6.73 -7.00 1.43
CA PHE A 29 -5.62 -7.90 1.76
C PHE A 29 -4.54 -7.13 2.52
N ALA A 30 -4.63 -7.16 3.85
CA ALA A 30 -3.57 -6.67 4.72
C ALA A 30 -2.70 -7.82 5.24
N LEU A 31 -1.39 -7.57 5.38
CA LEU A 31 -0.44 -8.52 5.96
C LEU A 31 -0.74 -8.68 7.46
N LYS A 32 -1.30 -9.83 7.86
CA LYS A 32 -1.47 -10.22 9.27
C LYS A 32 -0.12 -10.23 9.99
N ARG A 33 -0.10 -9.91 11.30
CA ARG A 33 1.11 -10.01 12.14
C ARG A 33 1.65 -11.44 12.09
N SER A 34 2.96 -11.59 12.14
CA SER A 34 3.70 -12.86 12.00
C SER A 34 3.18 -13.98 12.91
N ASN A 35 2.67 -13.61 14.10
CA ASN A 35 2.15 -14.53 15.12
C ASN A 35 0.69 -14.96 14.89
N SER A 36 0.05 -14.56 13.79
CA SER A 36 -1.32 -14.96 13.51
C SER A 36 -1.37 -16.43 13.06
N LYS A 37 -2.24 -17.23 13.68
CA LYS A 37 -2.41 -18.66 13.38
C LYS A 37 -2.90 -18.94 11.96
N GLU A 38 -3.49 -17.95 11.30
CA GLU A 38 -4.04 -18.07 9.95
C GLU A 38 -3.32 -17.11 9.02
N ASN A 39 -2.26 -17.65 8.42
CA ASN A 39 -1.26 -16.90 7.72
C ASN A 39 -1.47 -17.06 6.20
N TRP A 40 -1.43 -15.97 5.44
CA TRP A 40 -1.56 -16.00 3.99
C TRP A 40 -0.57 -16.98 3.35
N THR A 41 -0.95 -17.58 2.22
CA THR A 41 -0.04 -18.44 1.46
C THR A 41 1.22 -17.69 1.05
N LYS A 42 2.33 -18.43 0.87
CA LYS A 42 3.64 -17.84 0.53
C LYS A 42 3.57 -16.96 -0.73
N SER A 43 2.81 -17.39 -1.74
CA SER A 43 2.61 -16.65 -3.00
C SER A 43 1.95 -15.29 -2.78
N VAL A 44 0.88 -15.23 -2.00
CA VAL A 44 0.17 -13.98 -1.68
C VAL A 44 1.07 -13.03 -0.90
N ARG A 45 1.83 -13.53 0.08
CA ARG A 45 2.80 -12.69 0.80
C ARG A 45 3.87 -12.13 -0.13
N GLN A 46 4.44 -12.96 -1.00
CA GLN A 46 5.45 -12.53 -1.97
C GLN A 46 4.91 -11.45 -2.91
N LEU A 47 3.66 -11.57 -3.36
CA LEU A 47 2.99 -10.54 -4.16
C LEU A 47 2.91 -9.21 -3.39
N ILE A 48 2.38 -9.23 -2.16
CA ILE A 48 2.24 -8.02 -1.34
C ILE A 48 3.62 -7.39 -1.08
N PHE A 49 4.64 -8.19 -0.74
CA PHE A 49 6.01 -7.70 -0.54
C PHE A 49 6.61 -7.08 -1.80
N LYS A 50 6.39 -7.69 -2.98
CA LYS A 50 6.88 -7.15 -4.26
C LYS A 50 6.26 -5.78 -4.54
N GLN A 51 4.96 -5.62 -4.30
CA GLN A 51 4.29 -4.34 -4.52
C GLN A 51 4.75 -3.28 -3.52
N ARG A 52 4.85 -3.63 -2.23
CA ARG A 52 5.39 -2.74 -1.20
C ARG A 52 6.80 -2.25 -1.55
N ARG A 53 7.70 -3.17 -1.90
CA ARG A 53 9.09 -2.82 -2.24
C ARG A 53 9.18 -1.90 -3.46
N ARG A 54 8.28 -2.07 -4.43
CA ARG A 54 8.21 -1.17 -5.60
C ARG A 54 7.78 0.24 -5.19
N VAL A 55 6.77 0.37 -4.34
CA VAL A 55 6.32 1.65 -3.79
C VAL A 55 7.45 2.34 -3.00
N GLU A 56 8.09 1.63 -2.08
CA GLU A 56 9.23 2.15 -1.29
C GLU A 56 10.41 2.58 -2.17
N THR A 57 10.70 1.82 -3.22
CA THR A 57 11.78 2.15 -4.17
C THR A 57 11.49 3.44 -4.92
N VAL A 58 10.25 3.62 -5.41
CA VAL A 58 9.83 4.85 -6.08
C VAL A 58 9.96 6.04 -5.13
N PHE A 59 9.48 5.92 -3.89
CA PHE A 59 9.66 6.99 -2.91
C PHE A 59 11.12 7.31 -2.65
N SER A 60 11.98 6.30 -2.47
CA SER A 60 13.42 6.52 -2.27
C SER A 60 14.10 7.19 -3.47
N GLN A 61 13.67 6.91 -4.70
CA GLN A 61 14.17 7.58 -5.89
C GLN A 61 13.71 9.04 -5.95
N LEU A 62 12.44 9.29 -5.67
CA LEU A 62 11.87 10.64 -5.63
C LEU A 62 12.58 11.51 -4.59
N THR A 63 12.79 11.00 -3.39
CA THR A 63 13.43 11.76 -2.30
C THR A 63 14.94 11.84 -2.46
N GLY A 64 15.61 10.71 -2.70
CA GLY A 64 17.07 10.62 -2.69
C GLY A 64 17.77 11.05 -3.98
N GLN A 65 17.19 10.74 -5.14
CA GLN A 65 17.82 11.03 -6.44
C GLN A 65 17.25 12.31 -7.07
N LEU A 66 15.93 12.48 -7.00
CA LEU A 66 15.24 13.59 -7.64
C LEU A 66 15.05 14.79 -6.69
N ASN A 67 15.36 14.63 -5.39
CA ASN A 67 15.19 15.67 -4.37
C ASN A 67 13.79 16.30 -4.40
N ALA A 68 12.76 15.51 -4.69
CA ALA A 68 11.39 15.98 -4.86
C ALA A 68 10.85 16.74 -3.63
N GLU A 69 11.40 16.46 -2.44
CA GLU A 69 11.07 17.19 -1.20
C GLU A 69 11.59 18.63 -1.15
N ARG A 70 12.64 18.94 -1.94
CA ARG A 70 13.35 20.23 -1.92
C ARG A 70 13.17 21.02 -3.20
N VAL A 71 12.94 20.34 -4.32
CA VAL A 71 12.74 21.00 -5.62
C VAL A 71 11.33 21.57 -5.66
N LEU A 72 11.25 22.90 -5.52
CA LEU A 72 9.99 23.62 -5.69
C LEU A 72 9.51 23.49 -7.14
N ALA A 73 8.20 23.32 -7.30
CA ALA A 73 7.58 23.36 -8.61
C ALA A 73 7.86 24.72 -9.27
N LYS A 74 8.46 24.70 -10.47
CA LYS A 74 8.77 25.92 -11.23
C LYS A 74 7.51 26.67 -11.71
N SER A 75 6.37 25.99 -11.76
CA SER A 75 5.09 26.56 -12.14
C SER A 75 3.95 25.87 -11.38
N PHE A 76 2.82 26.57 -11.23
CA PHE A 76 1.62 26.04 -10.58
C PHE A 76 1.10 24.77 -11.27
N GLN A 77 1.21 24.70 -12.60
CA GLN A 77 0.84 23.50 -13.35
C GLN A 77 1.70 22.28 -12.98
N GLY A 78 2.99 22.48 -12.69
CA GLY A 78 3.86 21.40 -12.19
C GLY A 78 3.59 20.96 -10.76
N LEU A 79 2.74 21.69 -10.00
CA LEU A 79 2.32 21.34 -8.64
C LEU A 79 1.00 20.56 -8.62
N CYS A 80 0.10 20.81 -9.57
CA CYS A 80 -1.23 20.21 -9.62
C CYS A 80 -1.32 18.88 -10.38
N THR A 81 -0.20 18.34 -10.86
CA THR A 81 -0.13 17.07 -11.59
C THR A 81 0.28 15.94 -10.67
#